data_AF-W4QUI6-F1
#
_entry.id   AF-W4QUI6-F1
#
_cell.length_a   1.000
_cell.length_b   1.000
_cell.length_c   1.000
_cell.angle_alpha   90.00
_cell.angle_beta   90.00
_cell.angle_gamma   90.00
#
_symmetry.space_group_name_H-M   'P 1'
#
loop_
_entity.id
_entity.type
_entity.pdbx_description
1 polymer ?
#
loop_
_entity_poly.entity_id
_entity_poly.type
_entity_poly.pdbx_seq_one_letter_code
_entity_poly.pdbx_strand_id
1 'polypeptide(L)' 'MDRLFIISLLLLTIILITNPSTTHAHRLVIEPLEPGEIRVVYDDSRFSTGTTVTVYVVNGIVLQTGGLDDQGYFR' A
#
# COMPACT_ATOMS: atom_id res chain seq x y z
N MET A 1 -24.64 -19.56 -30.06
CA MET A 1 -24.56 -18.91 -28.73
C MET A 1 -25.96 -18.61 -28.30
N ASP A 2 -26.40 -19.23 -27.21
CA ASP A 2 -27.80 -19.15 -26.79
C ASP A 2 -28.11 -17.75 -26.26
N ARG A 3 -29.32 -17.24 -26.52
CA ARG A 3 -29.73 -15.88 -26.08
C ARG A 3 -29.58 -15.71 -24.56
N LEU A 4 -29.85 -16.78 -23.81
CA LEU A 4 -29.63 -16.85 -22.36
C LEU A 4 -28.16 -16.64 -21.97
N PHE A 5 -27.22 -17.19 -22.74
CA PHE A 5 -25.80 -17.03 -22.49
C PHE A 5 -25.37 -15.56 -22.68
N ILE A 6 -25.84 -14.91 -23.74
CA ILE A 6 -25.55 -13.50 -24.01
C ILE A 6 -26.11 -12.60 -22.91
N ILE A 7 -27.34 -12.86 -22.47
CA ILE A 7 -27.99 -12.10 -21.39
C ILE A 7 -27.26 -12.27 -20.06
N SER A 8 -26.85 -13.51 -19.74
CA SER A 8 -26.07 -13.82 -18.52
C SER A 8 -24.72 -13.08 -18.52
N LEU A 9 -24.02 -13.11 -19.65
CA LEU A 9 -22.73 -12.42 -19.80
C LEU A 9 -22.88 -10.90 -19.68
N LEU A 10 -23.92 -10.31 -20.27
CA LEU A 10 -24.23 -8.90 -20.15
C LEU A 10 -24.50 -8.51 -18.69
N LEU A 11 -25.32 -9.29 -17.98
CA LEU A 11 -25.62 -9.07 -16.56
C LEU A 11 -24.36 -9.14 -15.69
N LEU A 12 -23.52 -10.15 -15.88
CA LEU A 12 -22.25 -10.28 -15.15
C LEU A 12 -21.35 -9.06 -15.38
N THR A 13 -21.28 -8.59 -16.62
CA THR A 13 -20.46 -7.43 -16.99
C THR A 13 -20.97 -6.16 -16.31
N ILE A 14 -22.29 -5.96 -16.26
CA ILE A 14 -22.92 -4.83 -15.56
C ILE A 14 -22.60 -4.89 -14.06
N ILE A 15 -22.69 -6.07 -13.42
CA ILE A 15 -22.40 -6.24 -11.99
C ILE A 15 -20.95 -5.84 -11.68
N LEU A 16 -19.99 -6.29 -12.49
CA LEU A 16 -18.57 -6.00 -12.29
C LEU A 16 -18.22 -4.52 -12.47
N ILE A 17 -18.85 -3.84 -13.44
CA ILE A 17 -18.60 -2.41 -13.69
C ILE A 17 -19.26 -1.54 -12.62
N THR A 18 -20.45 -1.91 -12.14
CA THR A 18 -21.22 -1.12 -11.17
C THR A 18 -20.79 -1.33 -9.73
N ASN A 19 -20.04 -2.39 -9.44
CA ASN A 19 -19.51 -2.69 -8.11
C ASN A 19 -17.98 -2.77 -8.12
N PRO A 20 -17.26 -1.68 -8.47
CA PRO A 20 -15.82 -1.68 -8.31
C PRO A 20 -15.48 -1.82 -6.83
N SER A 21 -14.62 -2.78 -6.48
CA SER A 21 -14.05 -2.80 -5.14
C SER A 21 -13.09 -1.62 -5.00
N THR A 22 -13.27 -0.82 -3.96
CA THR A 22 -12.33 0.26 -3.63
C THR A 22 -11.05 -0.38 -3.09
N THR A 23 -10.01 -0.46 -3.92
CA THR A 23 -8.66 -0.79 -3.46
C THR A 23 -8.03 0.49 -2.91
N HIS A 24 -8.04 0.63 -1.59
CA HIS A 24 -7.27 1.69 -0.94
C HIS A 24 -5.79 1.33 -0.99
N ALA A 25 -4.97 2.13 -1.68
CA ALA A 25 -3.55 2.21 -1.36
C ALA A 25 -3.50 2.60 0.13
N HIS A 26 -3.13 1.66 0.99
CA HIS A 26 -3.19 1.86 2.44
C HIS A 26 -2.31 3.07 2.78
N ARG A 27 -2.85 4.02 3.55
CA ARG A 27 -2.12 5.24 3.87
C ARG A 27 -0.91 4.86 4.72
N LEU A 28 0.30 5.10 4.21
CA LEU A 28 1.51 4.97 5.01
C LEU A 28 1.60 6.14 5.99
N VAL A 29 1.86 5.80 7.25
CA VAL A 29 2.10 6.70 8.37
C VAL A 29 3.54 6.47 8.81
N ILE A 30 4.29 7.57 8.90
CA ILE A 30 5.68 7.57 9.38
C ILE A 30 5.68 8.27 10.74
N GLU A 31 6.01 7.51 11.78
CA GLU A 31 6.04 7.96 13.17
C GLU A 31 7.50 8.15 13.60
N PRO A 32 7.98 9.39 13.82
CA PRO A 32 9.29 9.62 14.38
C PRO A 32 9.30 9.26 15.87
N LEU A 33 10.26 8.45 16.30
CA LEU A 33 10.38 8.01 17.69
C LEU A 33 11.56 8.66 18.38
N GLU A 34 12.75 8.50 17.79
CA GLU A 34 14.02 9.05 18.27
C GLU A 34 14.88 9.51 17.07
N PRO A 35 15.94 10.31 17.28
CA PRO A 35 16.85 10.65 16.19
C PRO A 35 17.43 9.41 15.51
N GLY A 36 17.09 9.20 14.25
CA GLY A 36 17.51 8.04 13.46
C GLY A 36 16.55 6.84 13.50
N GLU A 37 15.48 6.89 14.30
CA GLU A 37 14.50 5.81 14.41
C GLU A 37 13.10 6.28 14.02
N ILE A 38 12.51 5.56 13.06
CA ILE A 38 11.11 5.76 12.65
C ILE A 38 10.36 4.43 12.68
N ARG A 39 9.05 4.51 12.90
CA ARG A 39 8.13 3.41 12.70
C ARG A 39 7.26 3.69 11.47
N VAL A 40 7.13 2.71 10.60
CA VAL A 40 6.38 2.85 9.35
C VAL A 40 5.25 1.83 9.33
N VAL A 41 4.02 2.34 9.36
CA VAL A 41 2.80 1.52 9.41
C VAL A 41 1.76 2.05 8.44
N TYR A 42 0.77 1.23 8.13
CA TYR A 42 -0.48 1.66 7.55
C TYR A 42 -1.38 2.29 8.62
N ASP A 43 -2.43 2.97 8.19
CA ASP A 43 -3.44 3.60 9.06
C ASP A 43 -4.17 2.61 9.98
N ASP A 44 -4.19 1.33 9.64
CA ASP A 44 -4.70 0.23 10.45
C ASP A 44 -3.66 -0.40 11.40
N SER A 45 -2.49 0.24 11.56
CA SER A 45 -1.35 -0.20 12.38
C SER A 45 -0.63 -1.46 11.89
N ARG A 46 -1.01 -2.05 10.74
CA ARG A 46 -0.23 -3.12 10.10
C ARG A 46 0.95 -2.53 9.33
N PHE A 47 1.92 -3.36 8.96
CA PHE A 47 3.03 -2.95 8.11
C PHE A 47 3.40 -4.07 7.13
N SER A 48 4.26 -3.75 6.17
CA SER A 48 4.82 -4.70 5.21
C SER A 48 6.34 -4.77 5.40
N THR A 49 6.88 -5.96 5.55
CA THR A 49 8.34 -6.19 5.54
C THR A 49 8.96 -5.91 4.16
N GLY A 50 8.14 -5.82 3.10
CA GLY A 50 8.57 -5.39 1.77
C GLY A 50 8.68 -3.86 1.61
N THR A 51 8.40 -3.08 2.66
CA THR A 51 8.55 -1.63 2.62
C THR A 51 10.02 -1.22 2.63
N THR A 52 10.40 -0.34 1.71
CA THR A 52 11.74 0.26 1.64
C THR A 52 11.67 1.73 2.06
N VAL A 53 12.52 2.13 2.98
CA VAL A 53 12.72 3.52 3.41
C VAL A 53 13.96 4.07 2.74
N THR A 54 13.86 5.29 2.20
CA THR A 54 15.01 6.06 1.71
C THR A 54 15.07 7.39 2.45
N VAL A 55 16.19 7.63 3.10
CA VAL A 55 16.48 8.86 3.84
C VAL A 55 17.26 9.80 2.92
N TYR A 56 16.80 11.04 2.86
CA TYR A 56 17.44 12.10 2.08
C TYR A 56 17.92 13.21 2.99
N VAL A 57 19.06 13.83 2.65
CA VAL A 57 19.41 15.15 3.17
C VAL A 57 18.60 16.23 2.43
N VAL A 58 18.57 17.45 2.97
CA VAL A 58 17.73 18.57 2.47
C VAL A 58 17.94 18.89 0.98
N ASN A 59 19.11 18.61 0.42
CA ASN A 59 19.42 18.84 -1.00
C ASN A 59 19.04 17.65 -1.92
N GLY A 60 18.38 16.62 -1.38
CA GLY A 60 17.93 15.46 -2.16
C GLY A 60 18.96 14.35 -2.37
N ILE A 61 20.15 14.44 -1.77
CA ILE A 61 21.11 13.34 -1.77
C ILE A 61 20.63 12.23 -0.84
N VAL A 62 20.68 10.98 -1.31
CA VAL A 62 20.36 9.79 -0.49
C VAL A 62 21.43 9.60 0.57
N LEU A 63 21.01 9.55 1.83
CA LEU A 63 21.87 9.24 2.98
C LEU A 63 21.86 7.73 3.27
N GLN A 64 20.70 7.10 3.19
CA GLN A 64 20.53 5.66 3.47
C GLN A 64 19.28 5.12 2.77
N THR A 65 19.31 3.85 2.40
CA THR A 65 18.14 3.08 1.97
C THR A 65 18.14 1.74 2.69
N GLY A 66 16.99 1.27 3.16
CA GLY A 66 16.86 -0.02 3.84
C GLY A 66 15.42 -0.47 4.03
N GLY A 67 15.24 -1.69 4.52
CA GLY A 67 13.93 -2.25 4.84
C GLY A 67 13.52 -1.99 6.29
N LEU A 68 12.27 -2.33 6.61
CA LEU A 68 11.80 -2.38 7.99
C LEU A 68 12.23 -3.69 8.67
N ASP A 69 12.39 -3.67 9.99
CA ASP A 69 12.55 -4.88 10.80
C ASP A 69 11.23 -5.65 10.99
N ASP A 70 11.29 -6.78 11.72
CA ASP A 70 10.14 -7.65 12.00
C ASP A 70 9.06 -7.01 12.88
N GLN A 71 9.24 -5.74 13.26
CA GLN A 71 8.30 -4.96 14.07
C GLN A 71 7.86 -3.66 13.38
N GLY A 72 8.34 -3.40 12.15
CA GLY A 72 7.97 -2.23 11.34
C GLY A 72 8.81 -0.99 11.59
N TYR A 73 10.01 -1.15 12.18
CA TYR A 73 10.92 -0.05 12.47
C TYR A 73 12.05 0.04 11.44
N PHE A 74 12.53 1.25 11.22
CA PHE A 74 13.72 1.54 10.44
C PHE A 74 14.73 2.27 11.33
N ARG A 75 15.99 1.82 11.29
CA ARG A 75 17.14 2.33 12.05
C ARG A 75 18.40 2.32 11.17
#